data_AF-A0A3D1QEJ9-F1
#
_entry.id   AF-A0A3D1QEJ9-F1
#
_cell.length_a   1.000
_cell.length_b   1.000
_cell.length_c   1.000
_cell.angle_alpha   90.00
_cell.angle_beta   90.00
_cell.angle_gamma   90.00
#
_symmetry.space_group_name_H-M   'P 1'
#
loop_
_entity.id
_entity.type
_entity.pdbx_description
1 polymer ?
#
loop_
_entity_poly.entity_id
_entity_poly.type
_entity_poly.pdbx_seq_one_letter_code
_entity_poly.pdbx_strand_id
1 'polypeptide(L)'
;EELRMIIAESFRGGQINENEQELLQNVFLFEETTAEEIMVPRTEVVFLDTRLELKENIEIARQTQHTRYPLCEGSPDRVIGLVHIKDLLYMDPDTASIQDISRPIMYVPEFMPLDRLLTDFQKNHQHLAAVIDEYGGTSGIVTMDNVLEVLVGDIQDEFDAEEPEVVKQADGTYLVSGRMHIDDAAGRFHLGVTDDESYNTLAGFILERLGRYPQVGDCIGLENVSLEVVEMLDNSIRKVKIYPHKKNQPKPDRAKQTG
;
A
#
# COMPACT_ATOMS: atom_id res chain seq x y z
N GLU A 1 7.83 -14.95 -21.03
CA GLU A 1 8.91 -14.04 -21.49
C GLU A 1 8.58 -13.35 -22.83
N GLU A 2 8.22 -14.08 -23.88
CA GLU A 2 7.82 -13.49 -25.19
C GLU A 2 6.66 -12.48 -25.09
N LEU A 3 5.62 -12.79 -24.31
CA LEU A 3 4.50 -11.88 -24.05
C LEU A 3 4.91 -10.57 -23.36
N ARG A 4 5.85 -10.62 -22.40
CA ARG A 4 6.36 -9.41 -21.71
C ARG A 4 7.11 -8.50 -22.69
N MET A 5 7.85 -9.09 -23.64
CA MET A 5 8.55 -8.33 -24.68
C MET A 5 7.58 -7.62 -25.64
N ILE A 6 6.49 -8.28 -26.04
CA ILE A 6 5.44 -7.69 -26.89
C ILE A 6 4.75 -6.50 -26.20
N ILE A 7 4.49 -6.62 -24.90
CA ILE A 7 3.87 -5.55 -24.10
C ILE A 7 4.82 -4.35 -24.03
N ALA A 8 6.11 -4.58 -23.76
CA ALA A 8 7.12 -3.52 -23.73
C ALA A 8 7.29 -2.82 -25.09
N GLU A 9 7.25 -3.56 -26.20
CA GLU A 9 7.27 -2.97 -27.55
C GLU A 9 5.99 -2.17 -27.86
N SER A 10 4.83 -2.67 -27.43
CA SER A 10 3.55 -1.98 -27.58
C SER A 10 3.52 -0.66 -26.82
N PHE A 11 4.12 -0.63 -25.61
CA PHE A 11 4.27 0.59 -24.82
C PHE A 11 5.19 1.60 -25.51
N ARG A 12 6.40 1.18 -25.92
CA ARG A 12 7.33 2.03 -26.69
C ARG A 12 6.74 2.54 -28.00
N GLY A 13 5.86 1.75 -28.61
CA GLY A 13 5.11 2.10 -29.82
C GLY A 13 3.92 3.03 -29.57
N GLY A 14 3.60 3.36 -28.32
CA GLY A 14 2.47 4.22 -27.93
C GLY A 14 1.09 3.59 -28.12
N GLN A 15 1.00 2.25 -28.23
CA GLN A 15 -0.27 1.54 -28.40
C GLN A 15 -0.97 1.24 -27.06
N ILE A 16 -0.20 1.21 -25.97
CA ILE A 16 -0.69 1.07 -24.60
C ILE A 16 -0.11 2.19 -23.75
N ASN A 17 -0.88 2.65 -22.76
CA ASN A 17 -0.42 3.64 -21.78
C ASN A 17 0.27 2.96 -20.57
N GLU A 18 0.83 3.77 -19.68
CA GLU A 18 1.57 3.30 -18.50
C GLU A 18 0.69 2.45 -17.57
N ASN A 19 -0.53 2.90 -17.27
CA ASN A 19 -1.46 2.17 -16.42
C ASN A 19 -1.84 0.81 -17.03
N GLU A 20 -2.05 0.75 -18.35
CA GLU A 20 -2.32 -0.51 -19.06
C GLU A 20 -1.11 -1.45 -19.03
N GLN A 21 0.11 -0.91 -19.15
CA GLN A 21 1.33 -1.69 -19.03
C GLN A 21 1.50 -2.25 -17.61
N GLU A 22 1.24 -1.45 -16.59
CA GLU A 22 1.33 -1.84 -15.18
C GLU A 22 0.32 -2.95 -14.85
N LEU A 23 -0.94 -2.78 -15.22
CA LEU A 23 -1.97 -3.81 -15.05
C LEU A 23 -1.57 -5.13 -15.73
N LEU A 24 -1.00 -5.06 -16.93
CA LEU A 24 -0.52 -6.25 -17.64
C LEU A 24 0.69 -6.89 -16.96
N GLN A 25 1.58 -6.11 -16.34
CA GLN A 25 2.68 -6.64 -15.54
C GLN A 25 2.18 -7.32 -14.27
N ASN A 26 1.22 -6.69 -13.58
CA ASN A 26 0.55 -7.20 -12.39
C ASN A 26 -0.13 -8.56 -12.64
N VAL A 27 -0.70 -8.78 -13.83
CA VAL A 27 -1.26 -10.11 -14.19
C VAL A 27 -0.19 -11.20 -14.17
N PHE A 28 1.04 -10.93 -14.61
CA PHE A 28 2.10 -11.93 -14.53
C PHE A 28 2.60 -12.13 -13.11
N LEU A 29 2.68 -11.06 -12.32
CA LEU A 29 3.02 -11.15 -10.89
C LEU A 29 1.99 -12.02 -10.17
N PHE A 30 0.71 -11.76 -10.41
CA PHE A 30 -0.40 -12.50 -9.82
C PHE A 30 -0.36 -14.01 -10.07
N GLU A 31 0.09 -14.44 -11.26
CA GLU A 31 0.27 -15.87 -11.59
C GLU A 31 1.42 -16.52 -10.80
N GLU A 32 2.45 -15.74 -10.47
CA GLU A 32 3.65 -16.21 -9.74
C GLU A 32 3.50 -16.09 -8.21
N THR A 33 2.55 -15.29 -7.72
CA THR A 33 2.34 -15.00 -6.29
C THR A 33 1.50 -16.07 -5.57
N THR A 34 1.84 -16.28 -4.30
CA THR A 34 1.15 -17.22 -3.39
C THR A 34 0.44 -16.51 -2.23
N ALA A 35 -0.41 -17.23 -1.49
CA ALA A 35 -1.10 -16.69 -0.32
C ALA A 35 -0.13 -16.22 0.78
N GLU A 36 1.01 -16.89 0.97
CA GLU A 36 2.05 -16.51 1.93
C GLU A 36 2.60 -15.10 1.68
N GLU A 37 2.77 -14.72 0.43
CA GLU A 37 3.38 -13.44 0.03
C GLU A 37 2.48 -12.23 0.29
N ILE A 38 1.16 -12.43 0.35
CA ILE A 38 0.16 -11.35 0.48
C ILE A 38 -0.67 -11.44 1.76
N MET A 39 -0.48 -12.47 2.57
CA MET A 39 -1.24 -12.62 3.81
C MET A 39 -0.85 -11.55 4.82
N VAL A 40 -1.80 -11.17 5.66
CA VAL A 40 -1.51 -10.46 6.90
C VAL A 40 -0.94 -11.48 7.89
N PRO A 41 0.32 -11.34 8.32
CA PRO A 41 0.95 -12.30 9.23
C PRO A 41 0.18 -12.39 10.54
N ARG A 42 0.08 -13.59 11.13
CA ARG A 42 -0.68 -13.83 12.38
C ARG A 42 -0.37 -12.82 13.49
N THR A 43 0.86 -12.34 13.59
CA THR A 43 1.30 -11.37 14.61
C THR A 43 0.64 -9.99 14.45
N GLU A 44 0.16 -9.67 13.26
CA GLU A 44 -0.50 -8.41 12.92
C GLU A 44 -2.03 -8.55 12.84
N VAL A 45 -2.54 -9.78 12.86
CA VAL A 45 -3.97 -10.06 12.80
C VAL A 45 -4.64 -9.77 14.14
N VAL A 46 -5.71 -8.99 14.08
CA VAL A 46 -6.62 -8.78 15.21
C VAL A 46 -7.62 -9.93 15.28
N PHE A 47 -7.49 -10.78 16.29
CA PHE A 47 -8.42 -11.87 16.55
C PHE A 47 -9.47 -11.47 17.59
N LEU A 48 -10.68 -12.02 17.44
CA LEU A 48 -11.64 -12.11 18.53
C LEU A 48 -11.52 -13.48 19.20
N ASP A 49 -11.82 -13.58 20.50
CA ASP A 49 -11.66 -14.82 21.27
C ASP A 49 -12.97 -15.18 21.98
N THR A 50 -13.39 -16.44 21.85
CA THR A 50 -14.59 -16.96 22.52
C THR A 50 -14.51 -16.98 24.04
N ARG A 51 -13.30 -16.85 24.61
CA ARG A 51 -13.09 -16.77 26.06
C ARG A 51 -13.27 -15.35 26.62
N LEU A 52 -13.28 -14.33 25.77
CA LEU A 52 -13.55 -12.96 26.18
C LEU A 52 -15.07 -12.73 26.24
N GLU A 53 -15.50 -11.83 27.12
CA GLU A 53 -16.89 -11.40 27.13
C GLU A 53 -17.22 -10.66 25.82
N LEU A 54 -18.48 -10.74 25.36
CA LEU A 54 -18.88 -10.11 24.10
C LEU A 54 -18.57 -8.61 24.08
N LYS A 55 -18.75 -7.91 25.21
CA LYS A 55 -18.41 -6.49 25.35
C LYS A 55 -16.92 -6.18 25.09
N GLU A 56 -16.02 -7.09 25.47
CA GLU A 56 -14.57 -6.92 25.27
C GLU A 56 -14.23 -7.09 23.78
N ASN A 57 -14.81 -8.11 23.15
CA ASN A 57 -14.69 -8.32 21.70
C ASN A 57 -15.27 -7.14 20.89
N ILE A 58 -16.38 -6.55 21.33
CA ILE A 58 -16.96 -5.34 20.72
C ILE A 58 -16.00 -4.16 20.84
N GLU A 59 -15.36 -3.97 22.00
CA GLU A 59 -14.42 -2.86 22.19
C GLU A 59 -13.16 -3.01 21.33
N ILE A 60 -12.63 -4.23 21.21
CA ILE A 60 -11.53 -4.54 20.26
C ILE A 60 -11.95 -4.11 18.86
N ALA A 61 -13.11 -4.59 18.40
CA ALA A 61 -13.58 -4.33 17.06
C ALA A 61 -13.85 -2.83 16.78
N ARG A 62 -14.25 -2.07 17.81
CA ARG A 62 -14.44 -0.62 17.73
C ARG A 62 -13.12 0.14 17.59
N GLN A 63 -12.07 -0.34 18.24
CA GLN A 63 -10.73 0.29 18.21
C GLN A 63 -10.01 0.03 16.90
N THR A 64 -10.17 -1.15 16.31
CA THR A 64 -9.43 -1.58 15.11
C THR A 64 -10.18 -1.33 13.81
N GLN A 65 -11.51 -1.16 13.87
CA GLN A 65 -12.36 -0.71 12.75
C GLN A 65 -12.33 -1.60 11.49
N HIS A 66 -11.87 -2.85 11.57
CA HIS A 66 -11.98 -3.81 10.47
C HIS A 66 -13.43 -4.28 10.26
N THR A 67 -13.73 -4.69 9.02
CA THR A 67 -15.06 -5.20 8.65
C THR A 67 -15.28 -6.65 9.11
N ARG A 68 -14.21 -7.45 9.18
CA ARG A 68 -14.24 -8.88 9.47
C ARG A 68 -13.11 -9.26 10.42
N TYR A 69 -13.39 -10.16 11.34
CA TYR A 69 -12.44 -10.64 12.34
C TYR A 69 -12.41 -12.17 12.39
N PRO A 70 -11.24 -12.80 12.31
CA PRO A 70 -11.11 -14.21 12.65
C PRO A 70 -11.43 -14.44 14.13
N LEU A 71 -12.25 -15.44 14.42
CA LEU A 71 -12.63 -15.86 15.77
C LEU A 71 -11.80 -17.07 16.16
N CYS A 72 -11.08 -17.00 17.27
CA CYS A 72 -10.31 -18.10 17.83
C CYS A 72 -10.90 -18.60 19.15
N GLU A 73 -10.45 -19.76 19.58
CA GLU A 73 -10.72 -20.31 20.91
C GLU A 73 -9.38 -20.57 21.58
N GLY A 74 -8.99 -19.77 22.57
CA GLY A 74 -7.79 -20.09 23.32
C GLY A 74 -6.48 -19.53 22.76
N SER A 75 -6.28 -19.74 21.47
CA SER A 75 -5.03 -19.44 20.76
C SER A 75 -5.30 -18.93 19.35
N PRO A 76 -4.59 -17.90 18.88
CA PRO A 76 -4.55 -17.49 17.48
C PRO A 76 -4.17 -18.61 16.51
N ASP A 77 -3.49 -19.67 16.97
CA ASP A 77 -3.16 -20.84 16.13
C ASP A 77 -4.42 -21.56 15.62
N ARG A 78 -5.53 -21.46 16.36
CA ARG A 78 -6.77 -22.16 16.08
C ARG A 78 -7.90 -21.15 15.87
N VAL A 79 -7.97 -20.63 14.66
CA VAL A 79 -9.16 -19.94 14.17
C VAL A 79 -10.27 -20.97 14.02
N ILE A 80 -11.47 -20.67 14.52
CA ILE A 80 -12.65 -21.53 14.49
C ILE A 80 -13.80 -20.93 13.67
N GLY A 81 -13.68 -19.67 13.26
CA GLY A 81 -14.70 -18.98 12.48
C GLY A 81 -14.35 -17.53 12.16
N LEU A 82 -15.36 -16.81 11.72
CA LEU A 82 -15.29 -15.44 11.26
C LEU A 82 -16.48 -14.64 11.83
N VAL A 83 -16.23 -13.43 12.30
CA VAL A 83 -17.26 -12.50 12.77
C VAL A 83 -17.24 -11.23 11.92
N HIS A 84 -18.42 -10.77 11.50
CA HIS A 84 -18.58 -9.52 10.77
C HIS A 84 -18.93 -8.38 11.73
N ILE A 85 -18.34 -7.19 11.57
CA ILE A 85 -18.56 -6.05 12.46
C ILE A 85 -20.04 -5.67 12.60
N LYS A 86 -20.78 -5.67 11.49
CA LYS A 86 -22.24 -5.45 11.50
C LYS A 86 -22.98 -6.37 12.47
N ASP A 87 -22.60 -7.63 12.58
CA ASP A 87 -23.29 -8.57 13.48
C ASP A 87 -23.05 -8.18 14.93
N LEU A 88 -21.84 -7.73 15.29
CA LEU A 88 -21.51 -7.22 16.64
C LEU A 88 -22.36 -6.01 17.05
N LEU A 89 -22.74 -5.14 16.10
CA LEU A 89 -23.51 -3.91 16.38
C LEU A 89 -24.96 -4.17 16.80
N TYR A 90 -25.53 -5.33 16.43
CA TYR A 90 -26.93 -5.66 16.71
C TYR A 90 -27.11 -6.58 17.92
N MET A 91 -26.02 -7.03 18.54
CA MET A 91 -26.07 -7.95 19.67
C MET A 91 -26.25 -7.20 20.99
N ASP A 92 -26.99 -7.83 21.90
CA ASP A 92 -27.02 -7.42 23.30
C ASP A 92 -25.74 -7.93 24.00
N PRO A 93 -24.83 -7.03 24.43
CA PRO A 93 -23.54 -7.42 25.01
C PRO A 93 -23.66 -8.23 26.30
N ASP A 94 -24.78 -8.11 27.01
CA ASP A 94 -24.97 -8.71 28.33
C ASP A 94 -25.59 -10.12 28.27
N THR A 95 -26.22 -10.48 27.14
CA THR A 95 -26.99 -11.73 27.03
C THR A 95 -26.55 -12.63 25.87
N ALA A 96 -25.89 -12.09 24.85
CA ALA A 96 -25.52 -12.84 23.67
C ALA A 96 -24.07 -13.35 23.70
N SER A 97 -23.81 -14.44 22.97
CA SER A 97 -22.46 -14.97 22.79
C SER A 97 -21.89 -14.59 21.43
N ILE A 98 -20.58 -14.37 21.35
CA ILE A 98 -19.91 -14.17 20.06
C ILE A 98 -20.04 -15.39 19.14
N GLN A 99 -20.24 -16.58 19.70
CA GLN A 99 -20.45 -17.81 18.94
C GLN A 99 -21.75 -17.79 18.14
N ASP A 100 -22.76 -17.03 18.59
CA ASP A 100 -24.08 -16.96 17.94
C ASP A 100 -24.04 -16.25 16.58
N ILE A 101 -23.02 -15.41 16.36
CA ILE A 101 -22.77 -14.68 15.11
C ILE A 101 -21.51 -15.15 14.38
N SER A 102 -20.88 -16.22 14.88
CA SER A 102 -19.74 -16.84 14.22
C SER A 102 -20.18 -17.52 12.92
N ARG A 103 -19.44 -17.27 11.85
CA ARG A 103 -19.64 -17.87 10.53
C ARG A 103 -18.45 -18.79 10.20
N PRO A 104 -18.63 -19.80 9.34
CA PRO A 104 -17.51 -20.61 8.86
C PRO A 104 -16.47 -19.74 8.15
N ILE A 105 -15.20 -20.10 8.32
CA ILE A 105 -14.06 -19.50 7.62
C ILE A 105 -13.41 -20.56 6.73
N MET A 106 -13.02 -20.18 5.52
CA MET A 106 -12.22 -21.05 4.66
C MET A 106 -10.77 -21.09 5.13
N TYR A 107 -10.13 -22.24 4.97
CA TYR A 107 -8.70 -22.42 5.24
C TYR A 107 -7.98 -22.67 3.93
N VAL A 108 -6.83 -22.03 3.76
CA VAL A 108 -6.00 -22.15 2.57
C VAL A 108 -4.54 -22.38 2.98
N PRO A 109 -3.78 -23.21 2.27
CA PRO A 109 -2.36 -23.39 2.55
C PRO A 109 -1.56 -22.16 2.09
N GLU A 110 -0.43 -21.90 2.75
CA GLU A 110 0.53 -20.82 2.40
C GLU A 110 0.89 -20.80 0.91
N PHE A 111 1.21 -21.96 0.35
CA PHE A 111 1.64 -22.11 -1.05
C PHE A 111 0.49 -22.09 -2.06
N MET A 112 -0.73 -21.70 -1.68
CA MET A 112 -1.85 -21.63 -2.62
C MET A 112 -1.63 -20.47 -3.62
N PRO A 113 -1.66 -20.73 -4.94
CA PRO A 113 -1.60 -19.68 -5.96
C PRO A 113 -2.81 -18.72 -5.92
N LEU A 114 -2.59 -17.45 -6.25
CA LEU A 114 -3.65 -16.42 -6.14
C LEU A 114 -4.84 -16.64 -7.09
N ASP A 115 -4.62 -17.18 -8.29
CA ASP A 115 -5.70 -17.49 -9.24
C ASP A 115 -6.71 -18.49 -8.67
N ARG A 116 -6.19 -19.50 -7.97
CA ARG A 116 -6.99 -20.48 -7.24
C ARG A 116 -7.64 -19.87 -6.02
N LEU A 117 -6.92 -19.07 -5.24
CA LEU A 117 -7.47 -18.38 -4.07
C LEU A 117 -8.63 -17.46 -4.46
N LEU A 118 -8.48 -16.66 -5.53
CA LEU A 118 -9.54 -15.80 -6.07
C LEU A 118 -10.76 -16.60 -6.49
N THR A 119 -10.54 -17.72 -7.18
CA THR A 119 -11.60 -18.64 -7.60
C THR A 119 -12.36 -19.21 -6.40
N ASP A 120 -11.65 -19.58 -5.33
CA ASP A 120 -12.25 -20.13 -4.12
C ASP A 120 -13.02 -19.05 -3.33
N PHE A 121 -12.52 -17.81 -3.26
CA PHE A 121 -13.28 -16.68 -2.70
C PHE A 121 -14.60 -16.46 -3.44
N GLN A 122 -14.56 -16.41 -4.78
CA GLN A 122 -15.74 -16.22 -5.63
C GLN A 122 -16.77 -17.34 -5.46
N LYS A 123 -16.33 -18.61 -5.46
CA LYS A 123 -17.20 -19.78 -5.32
C LYS A 123 -17.86 -19.88 -3.95
N ASN A 124 -17.12 -19.58 -2.89
CA ASN A 124 -17.62 -19.69 -1.52
C ASN A 124 -18.35 -18.43 -1.04
N HIS A 125 -18.34 -17.35 -1.83
CA HIS A 125 -18.83 -16.03 -1.44
C HIS A 125 -18.22 -15.54 -0.10
N GLN A 126 -16.94 -15.86 0.10
CA GLN A 126 -16.16 -15.45 1.26
C GLN A 126 -15.11 -14.42 0.83
N HIS A 127 -14.73 -13.54 1.76
CA HIS A 127 -13.80 -12.43 1.50
C HIS A 127 -12.58 -12.47 2.42
N LEU A 128 -12.51 -13.46 3.32
CA LEU A 128 -11.42 -13.64 4.29
C LEU A 128 -11.21 -15.14 4.49
N ALA A 129 -9.96 -15.56 4.41
CA ALA A 129 -9.51 -16.93 4.64
C ALA A 129 -8.44 -16.96 5.74
N ALA A 130 -8.40 -18.03 6.52
CA ALA A 130 -7.27 -18.32 7.39
C ALA A 130 -6.20 -19.07 6.59
N VAL A 131 -4.95 -18.59 6.65
CA VAL A 131 -3.80 -19.23 6.02
C VAL A 131 -3.18 -20.20 7.02
N ILE A 132 -2.91 -21.43 6.59
CA ILE A 132 -2.36 -22.49 7.46
C ILE A 132 -1.00 -23.01 6.99
N ASP A 133 -0.14 -23.30 7.96
CA ASP A 133 1.17 -23.95 7.77
C ASP A 133 1.04 -25.48 7.60
N GLU A 134 2.17 -26.16 7.38
CA GLU A 134 2.23 -27.62 7.25
C GLU A 134 1.90 -28.40 8.53
N TYR A 135 1.88 -27.73 9.68
CA TYR A 135 1.53 -28.31 10.98
C TYR A 135 0.06 -28.07 11.34
N GLY A 136 -0.68 -27.35 10.50
CA GLY A 136 -2.09 -26.99 10.69
C GLY A 136 -2.30 -25.79 11.64
N GLY A 137 -1.23 -25.07 11.98
CA GLY A 137 -1.30 -23.80 12.69
C GLY A 137 -1.72 -22.68 11.74
N THR A 138 -2.36 -21.66 12.29
CA THR A 138 -2.68 -20.44 11.52
C THR A 138 -1.39 -19.61 11.35
N SER A 139 -1.02 -19.32 10.11
CA SER A 139 0.12 -18.46 9.75
C SER A 139 -0.29 -16.99 9.58
N GLY A 140 -1.54 -16.76 9.21
CA GLY A 140 -2.08 -15.43 8.96
C GLY A 140 -3.50 -15.49 8.42
N ILE A 141 -3.95 -14.38 7.85
CA ILE A 141 -5.20 -14.31 7.08
C ILE A 141 -4.92 -13.68 5.72
N VAL A 142 -5.74 -14.00 4.74
CA VAL A 142 -5.73 -13.33 3.44
C VAL A 142 -7.14 -12.90 3.11
N THR A 143 -7.28 -11.72 2.50
CA THR A 143 -8.57 -11.18 2.08
C THR A 143 -8.69 -11.16 0.56
N MET A 144 -9.93 -11.09 0.07
CA MET A 144 -10.18 -10.87 -1.36
C MET A 144 -9.57 -9.55 -1.84
N ASP A 145 -9.53 -8.54 -0.96
CA ASP A 145 -8.97 -7.22 -1.27
C ASP A 145 -7.45 -7.32 -1.50
N ASN A 146 -6.71 -8.07 -0.65
CA ASN A 146 -5.28 -8.32 -0.86
C ASN A 146 -5.00 -9.03 -2.20
N VAL A 147 -5.88 -9.96 -2.60
CA VAL A 147 -5.76 -10.65 -3.89
C VAL A 147 -5.99 -9.69 -5.06
N LEU A 148 -6.97 -8.79 -4.95
CA LEU A 148 -7.26 -7.81 -5.99
C LEU A 148 -6.20 -6.71 -6.08
N GLU A 149 -5.60 -6.32 -4.97
CA GLU A 149 -4.52 -5.34 -4.88
C GLU A 149 -3.31 -5.75 -5.73
N VAL A 150 -2.98 -7.04 -5.81
CA VAL A 150 -1.90 -7.53 -6.69
C VAL A 150 -2.22 -7.30 -8.17
N LEU A 151 -3.49 -7.37 -8.57
CA LEU A 151 -3.89 -7.14 -9.97
C LEU A 151 -4.04 -5.65 -10.30
N VAL A 152 -4.67 -4.90 -9.39
CA VAL A 152 -5.13 -3.53 -9.64
C VAL A 152 -4.11 -2.49 -9.17
N GLY A 153 -3.18 -2.86 -8.28
CA GLY A 153 -2.37 -1.92 -7.49
C GLY A 153 -3.13 -1.41 -6.27
N ASP A 154 -2.57 -0.42 -5.56
CA ASP A 154 -3.20 0.24 -4.41
C ASP A 154 -4.63 0.70 -4.78
N ILE A 155 -5.65 -0.02 -4.31
CA ILE A 155 -7.04 0.40 -4.45
C ILE A 155 -7.25 1.53 -3.44
N GLN A 156 -7.21 2.77 -3.94
CA GLN A 156 -7.51 3.94 -3.12
C GLN A 156 -8.92 3.83 -2.54
N ASP A 157 -9.04 3.88 -1.22
CA ASP A 157 -10.33 3.76 -0.54
C ASP A 157 -11.15 5.04 -0.80
N GLU A 158 -12.49 4.95 -0.89
CA GLU A 158 -13.35 6.13 -1.12
C GLU A 158 -13.25 7.17 0.01
N PHE A 159 -12.71 6.76 1.17
CA PHE A 159 -12.45 7.59 2.34
C PHE A 159 -11.01 8.07 2.47
N ASP A 160 -10.12 7.62 1.59
CA ASP A 160 -8.83 8.26 1.40
C ASP A 160 -9.09 9.58 0.68
N ALA A 161 -9.32 10.64 1.48
CA ALA A 161 -9.40 11.97 0.95
C ALA A 161 -8.16 12.22 0.09
N GLU A 162 -8.36 12.54 -1.20
CA GLU A 162 -7.31 13.01 -2.11
C GLU A 162 -6.51 14.10 -1.39
N GLU A 163 -5.41 13.72 -0.75
CA GLU A 163 -4.37 14.70 -0.47
C GLU A 163 -3.74 14.96 -1.83
N PRO A 164 -3.83 16.20 -2.37
CA PRO A 164 -3.26 16.49 -3.67
C PRO A 164 -1.79 16.08 -3.67
N GLU A 165 -1.35 15.33 -4.67
CA GLU A 165 0.03 14.86 -4.77
C GLU A 165 1.05 15.99 -4.64
N VAL A 166 0.66 17.21 -5.02
CA VAL A 166 1.43 18.43 -4.86
C VAL A 166 0.55 19.56 -4.33
N VAL A 167 0.88 20.07 -3.15
CA VAL A 167 0.30 21.29 -2.57
C VAL A 167 1.33 22.41 -2.56
N LYS A 168 1.09 23.50 -3.29
CA LYS A 168 1.93 24.69 -3.23
C LYS A 168 1.64 25.48 -1.96
N GLN A 169 2.67 25.76 -1.17
CA GLN A 169 2.57 26.53 0.06
C GLN A 169 2.76 28.04 -0.19
N ALA A 170 2.25 28.85 0.73
CA ALA A 170 2.31 30.31 0.64
C ALA A 170 3.74 30.88 0.69
N ASP A 171 4.67 30.15 1.30
CA ASP A 171 6.11 30.48 1.38
C ASP A 171 6.87 30.19 0.07
N GLY A 172 6.18 29.65 -0.95
CA GLY A 172 6.76 29.30 -2.24
C GLY A 172 7.36 27.90 -2.31
N THR A 173 7.25 27.11 -1.24
CA THR A 173 7.62 25.69 -1.22
C THR A 173 6.47 24.81 -1.69
N TYR A 174 6.74 23.53 -1.86
CA TYR A 174 5.75 22.53 -2.25
C TYR A 174 5.76 21.38 -1.25
N LEU A 175 4.59 20.95 -0.81
CA LEU A 175 4.42 19.70 -0.07
C LEU A 175 3.98 18.64 -1.07
N VAL A 176 4.73 17.56 -1.17
CA VAL A 176 4.61 16.54 -2.23
C VAL A 176 4.48 15.16 -1.61
N SER A 177 3.61 14.32 -2.17
CA SER A 177 3.49 12.91 -1.79
C SER A 177 4.80 12.17 -2.08
N GLY A 178 5.28 11.38 -1.13
CA GLY A 178 6.43 10.49 -1.36
C GLY A 178 6.15 9.42 -2.41
N ARG A 179 4.86 9.12 -2.68
CA ARG A 179 4.42 8.18 -3.72
C ARG A 179 4.41 8.77 -5.14
N MET A 180 4.57 10.10 -5.28
CA MET A 180 4.62 10.74 -6.60
C MET A 180 5.70 10.07 -7.47
N HIS A 181 5.34 9.73 -8.71
CA HIS A 181 6.30 9.16 -9.67
C HIS A 181 7.49 10.09 -9.83
N ILE A 182 8.69 9.48 -9.86
CA ILE A 182 9.92 10.26 -9.89
C ILE A 182 10.05 11.08 -11.18
N ASP A 183 9.55 10.59 -12.30
CA ASP A 183 9.59 11.28 -13.59
C ASP A 183 8.69 12.52 -13.61
N ASP A 184 7.49 12.42 -13.02
CA ASP A 184 6.60 13.57 -12.85
C ASP A 184 7.19 14.61 -11.90
N ALA A 185 7.78 14.15 -10.79
CA ALA A 185 8.48 15.03 -9.86
C ALA A 185 9.70 15.69 -10.54
N ALA A 186 10.46 14.95 -11.35
CA ALA A 186 11.61 15.44 -12.09
C ALA A 186 11.22 16.47 -13.16
N GLY A 187 10.17 16.20 -13.94
CA GLY A 187 9.64 17.12 -14.94
C GLY A 187 9.08 18.40 -14.32
N ARG A 188 8.40 18.28 -13.18
CA ARG A 188 7.78 19.43 -12.50
C ARG A 188 8.76 20.29 -11.73
N PHE A 189 9.71 19.68 -11.02
CA PHE A 189 10.62 20.36 -10.09
C PHE A 189 12.07 20.43 -10.57
N HIS A 190 12.38 19.84 -11.72
CA HIS A 190 13.71 19.84 -12.34
C HIS A 190 14.76 19.21 -11.40
N LEU A 191 14.43 18.03 -10.86
CA LEU A 191 15.21 17.32 -9.85
C LEU A 191 16.57 16.79 -10.35
N GLY A 192 16.83 16.82 -11.66
CA GLY A 192 18.09 16.35 -12.23
C GLY A 192 18.29 14.84 -12.07
N VAL A 193 17.17 14.10 -12.11
CA VAL A 193 17.13 12.64 -12.05
C VAL A 193 17.77 12.08 -13.32
N THR A 194 18.58 11.03 -13.18
CA THR A 194 19.11 10.25 -14.29
C THR A 194 18.20 9.05 -14.53
N ASP A 195 18.02 8.62 -15.78
CA ASP A 195 17.27 7.41 -16.16
C ASP A 195 17.95 6.14 -15.59
N ASP A 196 17.82 5.93 -14.29
CA ASP A 196 18.33 4.79 -13.54
C ASP A 196 17.12 4.00 -13.04
N GLU A 197 17.04 2.71 -13.39
CA GLU A 197 15.90 1.83 -13.09
C GLU A 197 15.77 1.48 -11.59
N SER A 198 16.58 2.08 -10.71
CA SER A 198 16.66 1.72 -9.29
C SER A 198 15.56 2.30 -8.40
N TYR A 199 14.75 3.24 -8.89
CA TYR A 199 13.63 3.83 -8.14
C TYR A 199 12.53 4.35 -9.08
N ASN A 200 11.27 4.22 -8.65
CA ASN A 200 10.10 4.67 -9.43
C ASN A 200 9.37 5.86 -8.79
N THR A 201 9.63 6.14 -7.51
CA THR A 201 8.92 7.17 -6.71
C THR A 201 9.88 8.17 -6.09
N LEU A 202 9.36 9.35 -5.72
CA LEU A 202 10.12 10.37 -5.00
C LEU A 202 10.72 9.85 -3.68
N ALA A 203 9.98 9.03 -2.93
CA ALA A 203 10.47 8.37 -1.73
C ALA A 203 11.65 7.43 -2.04
N GLY A 204 11.55 6.61 -3.09
CA GLY A 204 12.61 5.70 -3.51
C GLY A 204 13.89 6.44 -3.90
N PHE A 205 13.76 7.52 -4.67
CA PHE A 205 14.89 8.40 -5.02
C PHE A 205 15.59 8.99 -3.79
N ILE A 206 14.81 9.45 -2.79
CA ILE A 206 15.38 10.01 -1.54
C ILE A 206 16.12 8.94 -0.76
N LEU A 207 15.57 7.73 -0.69
CA LEU A 207 16.19 6.57 -0.01
C LEU A 207 17.52 6.19 -0.66
N GLU A 208 17.56 6.09 -1.98
CA GLU A 208 18.78 5.82 -2.76
C GLU A 208 19.85 6.86 -2.44
N ARG A 209 19.49 8.15 -2.48
CA ARG A 209 20.43 9.25 -2.23
C ARG A 209 20.93 9.34 -0.80
N LEU A 210 20.10 8.99 0.19
CA LEU A 210 20.51 8.96 1.58
C LEU A 210 21.44 7.77 1.87
N GLY A 211 21.26 6.64 1.17
CA GLY A 211 22.04 5.41 1.39
C GLY A 211 21.87 4.81 2.79
N ARG A 212 20.83 5.24 3.52
CA ARG A 212 20.48 4.80 4.88
C ARG A 212 18.98 4.94 5.09
N TYR A 213 18.50 4.42 6.21
CA TYR A 213 17.12 4.60 6.63
C TYR A 213 16.78 6.10 6.81
N PRO A 214 15.66 6.58 6.23
CA PRO A 214 15.26 7.99 6.27
C PRO A 214 14.62 8.38 7.61
N GLN A 215 14.78 9.64 7.98
CA GLN A 215 14.19 10.24 9.18
C GLN A 215 13.55 11.58 8.84
N VAL A 216 12.52 11.97 9.59
CA VAL A 216 11.92 13.31 9.47
C VAL A 216 12.99 14.36 9.76
N GLY A 217 13.09 15.35 8.87
CA GLY A 217 14.13 16.39 8.85
C GLY A 217 15.35 16.06 8.00
N ASP A 218 15.42 14.86 7.40
CA ASP A 218 16.47 14.55 6.43
C ASP A 218 16.35 15.44 5.19
N CYS A 219 17.48 16.02 4.78
CA CYS A 219 17.55 16.96 3.67
C CYS A 219 18.49 16.47 2.57
N ILE A 220 18.04 16.59 1.33
CA ILE A 220 18.85 16.37 0.12
C ILE A 220 18.93 17.68 -0.67
N GLY A 221 20.15 18.17 -0.89
CA GLY A 221 20.39 19.31 -1.76
C GLY A 221 20.60 18.87 -3.20
N LEU A 222 19.80 19.41 -4.12
CA LEU A 222 19.95 19.24 -5.57
C LEU A 222 20.32 20.59 -6.20
N GLU A 223 20.62 20.60 -7.50
CA GLU A 223 21.06 21.81 -8.20
C GLU A 223 20.01 22.94 -8.12
N ASN A 224 18.74 22.61 -8.40
CA ASN A 224 17.66 23.60 -8.53
C ASN A 224 16.71 23.63 -7.33
N VAL A 225 16.74 22.62 -6.47
CA VAL A 225 15.84 22.50 -5.32
C VAL A 225 16.53 21.83 -4.13
N SER A 226 15.93 21.95 -2.95
CA SER A 226 16.23 21.06 -1.82
C SER A 226 14.99 20.25 -1.44
N LEU A 227 15.17 18.99 -1.07
CA LEU A 227 14.13 18.09 -0.60
C LEU A 227 14.30 17.89 0.91
N GLU A 228 13.20 17.90 1.66
CA GLU A 228 13.17 17.61 3.10
C GLU A 228 12.09 16.55 3.38
N VAL A 229 12.44 15.48 4.09
CA VAL A 229 11.47 14.51 4.60
C VAL A 229 10.70 15.16 5.73
N VAL A 230 9.39 15.36 5.58
CA VAL A 230 8.57 16.04 6.60
C VAL A 230 7.56 15.12 7.27
N GLU A 231 7.24 13.98 6.65
CA GLU A 231 6.35 12.98 7.23
C GLU A 231 6.78 11.57 6.82
N MET A 232 6.86 10.67 7.81
CA MET A 232 7.08 9.24 7.64
C MET A 232 5.79 8.50 8.03
N LEU A 233 5.45 7.44 7.30
CA LEU A 233 4.42 6.47 7.69
C LEU A 233 5.11 5.11 7.75
N ASP A 234 5.19 4.55 8.95
CA ASP A 234 5.98 3.35 9.26
C ASP A 234 7.42 3.47 8.69
N ASN A 235 7.73 2.66 7.68
CA ASN A 235 9.04 2.59 7.04
C ASN A 235 9.13 3.36 5.72
N SER A 236 8.10 4.14 5.36
CA SER A 236 8.01 4.85 4.08
C SER A 236 7.94 6.37 4.27
N ILE A 237 8.56 7.11 3.36
CA ILE A 237 8.44 8.57 3.30
C ILE A 237 7.06 8.91 2.74
N ARG A 238 6.19 9.51 3.58
CA ARG A 238 4.83 9.87 3.18
C ARG A 238 4.78 11.25 2.52
N LYS A 239 5.48 12.24 3.07
CA LYS A 239 5.53 13.60 2.52
C LYS A 239 6.93 14.18 2.47
N VAL A 240 7.19 14.88 1.38
CA VAL A 240 8.44 15.58 1.08
C VAL A 240 8.13 17.05 0.87
N LYS A 241 8.87 17.92 1.54
CA LYS A 241 8.83 19.36 1.28
C LYS A 241 9.94 19.75 0.31
N ILE A 242 9.57 20.40 -0.79
CA ILE A 242 10.48 20.86 -1.84
C ILE A 242 10.66 22.37 -1.75
N TYR A 243 11.92 22.80 -1.68
CA TYR A 243 12.35 24.19 -1.63
C TYR A 243 13.01 24.58 -2.95
N PRO A 244 12.32 25.32 -3.83
CA PRO A 244 12.93 25.82 -5.06
C PRO A 244 14.05 26.83 -4.77
N HIS A 245 15.22 26.65 -5.38
CA HIS A 245 16.26 27.66 -5.38
C HIS A 245 15.85 28.79 -6.33
N LYS A 246 15.84 30.06 -5.87
CA LYS A 246 15.58 31.20 -6.77
C LYS A 246 16.68 31.24 -7.84
N LYS A 247 16.31 31.13 -9.13
CA LYS A 247 17.24 31.35 -10.25
C LYS A 247 17.96 32.69 -10.07
N ASN A 248 19.29 32.67 -10.01
CA ASN A 248 20.10 33.88 -10.12
C ASN A 248 19.69 34.59 -11.41
N GLN A 249 19.23 35.84 -11.30
CA GLN A 249 18.95 36.69 -12.46
C GLN A 249 20.23 36.83 -13.30
N PRO A 250 20.16 36.72 -14.65
CA PRO A 250 21.32 36.98 -15.48
C PRO A 250 21.76 38.43 -15.29
N LYS A 251 23.05 38.65 -15.02
CA LYS A 251 23.65 39.98 -15.03
C LYS A 251 23.33 40.66 -16.36
N PRO A 252 22.84 41.91 -16.37
CA PRO A 252 22.58 42.59 -17.62
C PRO A 252 23.88 42.76 -18.39
N ASP A 253 23.88 42.22 -19.60
CA ASP A 253 24.87 42.48 -20.62
C ASP A 253 24.93 43.99 -20.89
N ARG A 254 26.11 44.58 -20.77
CA ARG A 254 26.42 45.89 -21.36
C ARG A 254 27.66 45.75 -22.23
N ALA A 255 27.44 45.29 -23.46
CA ALA A 255 28.32 45.60 -24.57
C ALA A 255 28.01 47.01 -25.10
N LYS A 256 29.07 47.83 -25.21
CA LYS A 256 29.38 48.88 -26.20
C LYS A 256 28.23 49.77 -26.73
N GLN A 257 28.38 51.08 -26.50
CA GLN A 257 28.37 52.18 -27.50
C GLN A 257 28.58 53.51 -26.73
N THR A 258 29.78 54.12 -26.77
CA THR A 258 30.17 55.29 -27.61
C THR A 258 29.15 56.42 -27.68
N GLY A 259 29.56 57.55 -27.10
CA GLY A 259 29.01 58.91 -27.22
C GLY A 259 29.96 59.85 -26.50
#